data_AF-A0A672IL11-F1
#
_entry.id   AF-A0A672IL11-F1
#
_cell.length_a   1.000
_cell.length_b   1.000
_cell.length_c   1.000
_cell.angle_alpha   90.00
_cell.angle_beta   90.00
_cell.angle_gamma   90.00
#
_symmetry.space_group_name_H-M   'P 1'
#
loop_
_entity.id
_entity.type
_entity.pdbx_description
1 polymer ?
#
loop_
_entity_poly.entity_id
_entity_poly.type
_entity_poly.pdbx_seq_one_letter_code
_entity_poly.pdbx_strand_id
1 'polypeptide(L)'
;QVSCPSQGKLKGLGELEIRTAYCLLLWNIKTQRLLLAPPVITVFCVGKEITLLMQTLNTLSTPEEKLAGLCKKYAELLEEHRNTQKQMRVLQKKQSQLVQEKDNLRNEHSKAILARSKLESLCRELQRHNRTLKEEGMQRTRLEEEKRKEVTSHFQMTLNDIQAQMEQHNERNASLRQENTELGEKLKKLYEQYKLREEHIDKVVKHKDLQQQLVDAKLHQAQELLKESEERHDREKDFLLKEAVESQRMCELMKQQEVHLKQQLSLYTEKFEEFQTTLSKSNEVFTTFKQEMEKMTKKIKKLEKETAMYRSRWESSNKALLEMADEKAVRDRDFEALQGKVQRLEKLRRALKVERNELNKKVQTLSGPQGVSTGPPGSDPGTDSPSPPPTDSLLEPGSGPAPTAAPDPDSSSPSPCTELNTGGSLQEASGQPVTAQE
;
A
#
# COMPACT_ATOMS: atom_id res chain seq x y z
N GLN A 1 101.81 30.87 46.36
CA GLN A 1 102.99 31.77 46.48
C GLN A 1 103.07 32.25 47.93
N VAL A 2 104.27 32.58 48.43
CA VAL A 2 104.58 32.94 49.84
C VAL A 2 104.43 31.74 50.81
N SER A 3 105.37 31.38 51.70
CA SER A 3 106.83 31.62 51.78
C SER A 3 107.49 30.51 52.64
N CYS A 4 108.80 30.28 52.49
CA CYS A 4 109.59 29.40 53.37
C CYS A 4 109.76 30.00 54.79
N PRO A 5 109.97 29.17 55.83
CA PRO A 5 111.32 28.79 56.28
C PRO A 5 111.42 27.33 56.78
N SER A 6 112.56 26.69 57.06
CA SER A 6 113.98 26.92 56.76
C SER A 6 114.77 25.64 57.13
N GLN A 7 115.56 25.05 56.24
CA GLN A 7 116.45 23.94 56.61
C GLN A 7 117.71 24.47 57.30
N GLY A 8 117.77 24.33 58.62
CA GLY A 8 118.93 24.70 59.45
C GLY A 8 120.00 23.61 59.47
N LYS A 9 121.25 24.01 59.17
CA LYS A 9 122.46 23.17 59.26
C LYS A 9 122.65 22.59 60.66
N LEU A 10 123.04 21.32 60.74
CA LEU A 10 123.74 20.73 61.91
C LEU A 10 124.87 19.77 61.46
N LYS A 11 125.74 20.27 60.57
CA LYS A 11 127.15 19.81 60.55
C LYS A 11 127.85 20.45 61.75
N GLY A 12 128.34 19.67 62.71
CA GLY A 12 129.16 20.22 63.81
C GLY A 12 129.19 19.46 65.14
N LEU A 13 128.34 18.45 65.38
CA LEU A 13 128.28 17.78 66.69
C LEU A 13 129.41 16.76 66.93
N GLY A 14 129.86 16.02 65.91
CA GLY A 14 130.82 14.92 66.08
C GLY A 14 132.19 15.33 66.62
N GLU A 15 132.81 16.41 66.12
CA GLU A 15 134.13 16.85 66.62
C GLU A 15 134.07 17.38 68.06
N LEU A 16 132.97 18.01 68.44
CA LEU A 16 132.82 18.55 69.80
C LEU A 16 132.63 17.41 70.80
N GLU A 17 131.76 16.45 70.51
CA GLU A 17 131.55 15.27 71.36
C GLU A 17 132.81 14.41 71.48
N ILE A 18 133.55 14.20 70.39
CA ILE A 18 134.83 13.47 70.42
C ILE A 18 135.87 14.23 71.26
N ARG A 19 136.00 15.56 71.11
CA ARG A 19 136.91 16.37 71.95
C ARG A 19 136.50 16.33 73.42
N THR A 20 135.22 16.45 73.75
CA THR A 20 134.74 16.38 75.12
C THR A 20 134.98 15.00 75.73
N ALA A 21 134.74 13.91 74.98
CA ALA A 21 135.07 12.55 75.41
C ALA A 21 136.57 12.36 75.63
N TYR A 22 137.43 12.87 74.73
CA TYR A 22 138.89 12.78 74.86
C TYR A 22 139.42 13.59 76.05
N CYS A 23 138.87 14.78 76.29
CA CYS A 23 139.17 15.59 77.46
C CYS A 23 138.72 14.92 78.76
N LEU A 24 137.54 14.30 78.80
CA LEU A 24 137.07 13.52 79.95
C LEU A 24 137.92 12.26 80.18
N LEU A 25 138.36 11.58 79.12
CA LEU A 25 139.26 10.43 79.23
C LEU A 25 140.64 10.84 79.75
N LEU A 26 141.23 11.91 79.20
CA LEU A 26 142.51 12.48 79.67
C LEU A 26 142.41 12.98 81.11
N TRP A 27 141.29 13.62 81.49
CA TRP A 27 141.03 14.03 82.87
C TRP A 27 140.96 12.80 83.79
N ASN A 28 140.21 11.77 83.41
CA ASN A 28 140.04 10.56 84.21
C ASN A 28 141.38 9.81 84.36
N ILE A 29 142.15 9.62 83.28
CA ILE A 29 143.50 9.04 83.30
C ILE A 29 144.44 9.86 84.19
N LYS A 30 144.45 11.20 84.07
CA LYS A 30 145.30 12.08 84.88
C LYS A 30 144.90 12.10 86.35
N THR A 31 143.60 11.94 86.65
CA THR A 31 143.05 11.85 88.00
C THR A 31 143.36 10.50 88.64
N GLN A 32 143.15 9.38 87.94
CA GLN A 32 143.56 8.05 88.40
C GLN A 32 145.07 7.96 88.64
N ARG A 33 145.90 8.55 87.77
CA ARG A 33 147.36 8.58 87.93
C ARG A 33 147.82 9.41 89.14
N LEU A 34 147.02 10.38 89.58
CA LEU A 34 147.26 11.13 90.83
C LEU A 34 146.82 10.33 92.07
N LEU A 35 145.73 9.58 91.98
CA LEU A 35 145.19 8.72 93.05
C LEU A 35 145.99 7.42 93.28
N LEU A 36 146.72 6.94 92.27
CA LEU A 36 147.56 5.73 92.34
C LEU A 36 149.04 6.00 92.66
N ALA A 37 149.42 7.25 92.95
CA ALA A 37 150.79 7.59 93.36
C ALA A 37 151.12 7.02 94.75
N PRO A 38 152.05 6.05 94.89
CA PRO A 38 152.34 5.43 96.20
C PRO A 38 153.09 6.37 97.15
N PRO A 39 153.20 6.04 98.44
CA PRO A 39 153.51 7.00 99.51
C PRO A 39 155.02 7.33 99.65
N VAL A 40 155.64 7.82 98.58
CA VAL A 40 157.03 8.32 98.60
C VAL A 40 157.17 9.53 99.54
N ILE A 41 156.09 10.31 99.71
CA ILE A 41 156.06 11.51 100.56
C ILE A 41 156.26 11.16 102.05
N THR A 42 155.58 10.13 102.57
CA THR A 42 155.73 9.76 104.00
C THR A 42 157.12 9.20 104.31
N VAL A 43 157.73 8.45 103.38
CA VAL A 43 159.10 7.94 103.54
C VAL A 43 160.12 9.10 103.58
N PHE A 44 159.93 10.14 102.76
CA PHE A 44 160.83 11.30 102.75
C PHE A 44 160.68 12.21 103.99
N CYS A 45 159.48 12.27 104.57
CA CYS A 45 159.22 12.98 105.84
C CYS A 45 159.91 12.32 107.03
N VAL A 46 159.77 11.01 107.20
CA VAL A 46 160.38 10.27 108.32
C VAL A 46 161.90 10.41 108.32
N GLY A 47 162.55 10.37 107.14
CA GLY A 47 164.00 10.59 107.03
C GLY A 47 164.46 11.98 107.51
N LYS A 48 163.68 13.03 107.22
CA LYS A 48 163.97 14.39 107.72
C LYS A 48 163.77 14.51 109.23
N GLU A 49 162.70 13.92 109.77
CA GLU A 49 162.43 13.94 111.21
C GLU A 49 163.49 13.19 112.02
N ILE A 50 163.93 12.02 111.55
CA ILE A 50 165.05 11.28 112.16
C ILE A 50 166.34 12.12 112.16
N THR A 51 166.63 12.82 111.06
CA THR A 51 167.82 13.69 110.96
C THR A 51 167.75 14.86 111.94
N LEU A 52 166.58 15.50 112.07
CA LEU A 52 166.34 16.61 113.00
C LEU A 52 166.40 16.14 114.46
N LEU A 53 165.85 14.96 114.76
CA LEU A 53 165.93 14.32 116.06
C LEU A 53 167.38 14.06 116.45
N MET A 54 168.19 13.52 115.53
CA MET A 54 169.61 13.24 115.74
C MET A 54 170.43 14.52 116.01
N GLN A 55 170.16 15.62 115.31
CA GLN A 55 170.77 16.93 115.60
C GLN A 55 170.38 17.44 117.00
N THR A 56 169.10 17.35 117.36
CA THR A 56 168.60 17.80 118.67
C THR A 56 169.21 16.98 119.83
N LEU A 57 169.41 15.68 119.62
CA LEU A 57 170.07 14.80 120.59
C LEU A 57 171.59 15.07 120.71
N ASN A 58 172.24 15.60 119.67
CA ASN A 58 173.67 15.92 119.71
C ASN A 58 173.99 17.22 120.45
N THR A 59 173.02 18.12 120.66
CA THR A 59 173.22 19.34 121.49
C THR A 59 173.12 19.08 122.99
N LEU A 60 172.65 17.90 123.40
CA LEU A 60 172.49 17.50 124.79
C LEU A 60 173.75 16.73 125.21
N SER A 61 174.46 17.18 126.25
CA SER A 61 175.79 16.65 126.58
C SER A 61 175.75 15.48 127.56
N THR A 62 174.66 15.30 128.31
CA THR A 62 174.49 14.19 129.25
C THR A 62 173.59 13.07 128.68
N PRO A 63 173.81 11.80 129.05
CA PRO A 63 172.97 10.70 128.59
C PRO A 63 171.52 10.79 129.10
N GLU A 64 171.30 11.27 130.33
CA GLU A 64 169.94 11.54 130.85
C GLU A 64 169.16 12.54 130.00
N GLU A 65 169.77 13.66 129.57
CA GLU A 65 169.08 14.66 128.75
C GLU A 65 168.69 14.10 127.38
N LYS A 66 169.58 13.32 126.74
CA LYS A 66 169.27 12.64 125.46
C LYS A 66 168.07 11.70 125.62
N LEU A 67 168.02 10.94 126.71
CA LEU A 67 166.91 10.04 127.00
C LEU A 67 165.61 10.82 127.23
N ALA A 68 165.65 11.91 128.01
CA ALA A 68 164.49 12.77 128.27
C ALA A 68 163.95 13.43 126.97
N GLY A 69 164.84 13.89 126.09
CA GLY A 69 164.48 14.42 124.76
C GLY A 69 163.81 13.39 123.87
N LEU A 70 164.33 12.15 123.85
CA LEU A 70 163.69 11.02 123.16
C LEU A 70 162.32 10.69 123.74
N CYS A 71 162.19 10.58 125.07
CA CYS A 71 160.91 10.33 125.73
C CYS A 71 159.87 11.42 125.41
N LYS A 72 160.27 12.70 125.41
CA LYS A 72 159.40 13.81 125.00
C LYS A 72 158.96 13.68 123.55
N LYS A 73 159.86 13.38 122.62
CA LYS A 73 159.52 13.21 121.20
C LYS A 73 158.64 11.99 120.93
N TYR A 74 158.82 10.89 121.64
CA TYR A 74 157.90 9.75 121.60
C TYR A 74 156.52 10.09 122.19
N ALA A 75 156.44 10.93 123.21
CA ALA A 75 155.17 11.43 123.75
C ALA A 75 154.44 12.35 122.76
N GLU A 76 155.16 13.28 122.13
CA GLU A 76 154.63 14.16 121.06
C GLU A 76 154.09 13.33 119.87
N LEU A 77 154.86 12.34 119.39
CA LEU A 77 154.42 11.43 118.32
C LEU A 77 153.20 10.57 118.71
N LEU A 78 153.12 10.10 119.97
CA LEU A 78 151.95 9.38 120.47
C LEU A 78 150.71 10.28 120.55
N GLU A 79 150.88 11.56 120.91
CA GLU A 79 149.82 12.54 120.96
C GLU A 79 149.36 12.96 119.54
N GLU A 80 150.28 13.15 118.61
CA GLU A 80 149.99 13.40 117.20
C GLU A 80 149.30 12.21 116.54
N HIS A 81 149.75 10.97 116.81
CA HIS A 81 149.07 9.75 116.36
C HIS A 81 147.66 9.65 116.97
N ARG A 82 147.48 9.95 118.27
CA ARG A 82 146.16 10.01 118.91
C ARG A 82 145.26 11.08 118.28
N ASN A 83 145.81 12.25 117.95
CA ASN A 83 145.04 13.35 117.35
C ASN A 83 144.68 13.07 115.89
N THR A 84 145.60 12.51 115.11
CA THR A 84 145.36 12.01 113.75
C THR A 84 144.32 10.88 113.77
N GLN A 85 144.39 9.96 114.73
CA GLN A 85 143.40 8.89 114.89
C GLN A 85 142.01 9.43 115.28
N LYS A 86 141.92 10.49 116.12
CA LYS A 86 140.66 11.20 116.39
C LYS A 86 140.12 11.85 115.10
N GLN A 87 140.95 12.55 114.34
CA GLN A 87 140.55 13.17 113.07
C GLN A 87 140.08 12.12 112.06
N MET A 88 140.79 10.99 111.93
CA MET A 88 140.41 9.88 111.05
C MET A 88 139.05 9.31 111.43
N ARG A 89 138.76 9.08 112.73
CA ARG A 89 137.42 8.67 113.21
C ARG A 89 136.33 9.71 112.87
N VAL A 90 136.62 11.01 112.99
CA VAL A 90 135.67 12.08 112.66
C VAL A 90 135.41 12.13 111.14
N LEU A 91 136.45 12.04 110.33
CA LEU A 91 136.35 11.99 108.86
C LEU A 91 135.63 10.72 108.39
N GLN A 92 135.89 9.57 109.00
CA GLN A 92 135.20 8.32 108.72
C GLN A 92 133.71 8.41 109.08
N LYS A 93 133.35 9.00 110.23
CA LYS A 93 131.95 9.27 110.58
C LYS A 93 131.28 10.22 109.58
N LYS A 94 131.97 11.29 109.17
CA LYS A 94 131.48 12.24 108.15
C LYS A 94 131.33 11.58 106.78
N GLN A 95 132.23 10.66 106.41
CA GLN A 95 132.11 9.85 105.19
C GLN A 95 130.87 8.94 105.25
N SER A 96 130.63 8.24 106.36
CA SER A 96 129.42 7.42 106.54
C SER A 96 128.14 8.27 106.45
N GLN A 97 128.13 9.46 107.06
CA GLN A 97 127.00 10.40 106.97
C GLN A 97 126.77 10.86 105.52
N LEU A 98 127.81 11.31 104.81
CA LEU A 98 127.70 11.74 103.41
C LEU A 98 127.26 10.60 102.49
N VAL A 99 127.68 9.36 102.75
CA VAL A 99 127.20 8.18 102.00
C VAL A 99 125.70 7.97 102.25
N GLN A 100 125.26 8.04 103.51
CA GLN A 100 123.85 7.87 103.89
C GLN A 100 122.97 9.00 103.33
N GLU A 101 123.41 10.26 103.37
CA GLU A 101 122.74 11.40 102.75
C GLU A 101 122.64 11.23 101.23
N LYS A 102 123.72 10.84 100.57
CA LYS A 102 123.76 10.57 99.12
C LYS A 102 122.81 9.42 98.74
N ASP A 103 122.70 8.37 99.55
CA ASP A 103 121.76 7.27 99.30
C ASP A 103 120.30 7.66 99.61
N ASN A 104 120.05 8.48 100.64
CA ASN A 104 118.74 9.07 100.90
C ASN A 104 118.26 9.95 99.75
N LEU A 105 119.09 10.90 99.29
CA LEU A 105 118.79 11.77 98.14
C LEU A 105 118.59 10.97 96.85
N ARG A 106 119.36 9.87 96.66
CA ARG A 106 119.15 8.96 95.53
C ARG A 106 117.79 8.27 95.60
N ASN A 107 117.37 7.80 96.78
CA ASN A 107 116.06 7.18 96.99
C ASN A 107 114.92 8.19 96.79
N GLU A 108 115.06 9.43 97.26
CA GLU A 108 114.10 10.51 97.03
C GLU A 108 114.00 10.87 95.54
N HIS A 109 115.13 10.98 94.84
CA HIS A 109 115.15 11.20 93.40
C HIS A 109 114.47 10.07 92.62
N SER A 110 114.69 8.80 93.00
CA SER A 110 113.98 7.66 92.41
C SER A 110 112.47 7.70 92.65
N LYS A 111 112.02 8.07 93.86
CA LYS A 111 110.60 8.29 94.17
C LYS A 111 110.00 9.44 93.34
N ALA A 112 110.73 10.54 93.19
CA ALA A 112 110.32 11.69 92.40
C ALA A 112 110.18 11.34 90.90
N ILE A 113 111.09 10.54 90.33
CA ILE A 113 110.97 10.03 88.95
C ILE A 113 109.71 9.18 88.78
N LEU A 114 109.41 8.27 89.70
CA LEU A 114 108.21 7.43 89.65
C LEU A 114 106.92 8.27 89.75
N ALA A 115 106.89 9.26 90.66
CA ALA A 115 105.79 10.20 90.77
C ALA A 115 105.62 11.03 89.49
N ARG A 116 106.71 11.53 88.90
CA ARG A 116 106.70 12.27 87.64
C ARG A 116 106.17 11.42 86.49
N SER A 117 106.64 10.17 86.35
CA SER A 117 106.17 9.22 85.34
C SER A 117 104.66 8.93 85.47
N LYS A 118 104.17 8.73 86.70
CA LYS A 118 102.73 8.53 86.97
C LYS A 118 101.90 9.76 86.60
N LEU A 119 102.37 10.96 86.95
CA LEU A 119 101.72 12.22 86.58
C LEU A 119 101.76 12.47 85.06
N GLU A 120 102.87 12.18 84.39
CA GLU A 120 102.98 12.25 82.92
C GLU A 120 101.98 11.31 82.23
N SER A 121 101.81 10.08 82.74
CA SER A 121 100.82 9.13 82.19
C SER A 121 99.38 9.63 82.40
N LEU A 122 99.04 10.05 83.63
CA LEU A 122 97.71 10.60 83.95
C LEU A 122 97.40 11.86 83.13
N CYS A 123 98.37 12.76 82.93
CA CYS A 123 98.21 13.93 82.06
C CYS A 123 97.97 13.52 80.59
N ARG A 124 98.68 12.51 80.08
CA ARG A 124 98.45 11.99 78.71
C ARG A 124 97.08 11.32 78.57
N GLU A 125 96.61 10.60 79.59
CA GLU A 125 95.28 10.00 79.63
C GLU A 125 94.17 11.05 79.71
N LEU A 126 94.30 12.03 80.60
CA LEU A 126 93.37 13.16 80.72
C LEU A 126 93.31 13.98 79.42
N GLN A 127 94.44 14.21 78.75
CA GLN A 127 94.50 14.86 77.43
C GLN A 127 93.94 13.99 76.29
N ARG A 128 93.96 12.66 76.40
CA ARG A 128 93.26 11.76 75.46
C ARG A 128 91.76 11.84 75.70
N HIS A 129 91.30 11.65 76.94
CA HIS A 129 89.89 11.72 77.31
C HIS A 129 89.26 13.09 76.99
N ASN A 130 89.98 14.20 77.19
CA ASN A 130 89.51 15.53 76.79
C ASN A 130 89.42 15.73 75.27
N ARG A 131 90.24 15.02 74.47
CA ARG A 131 90.11 15.03 73.01
C ARG A 131 88.90 14.19 72.58
N THR A 132 88.79 12.96 73.07
CA THR A 132 87.65 12.07 72.82
C THR A 132 86.32 12.71 73.23
N LEU A 133 86.22 13.35 74.40
CA LEU A 133 85.00 14.10 74.80
C LEU A 133 84.64 15.25 73.85
N LYS A 134 85.64 15.97 73.31
CA LYS A 134 85.40 17.05 72.33
C LYS A 134 84.96 16.49 70.98
N GLU A 135 85.57 15.40 70.54
CA GLU A 135 85.22 14.67 69.32
C GLU A 135 83.81 14.09 69.41
N GLU A 136 83.48 13.39 70.51
CA GLU A 136 82.13 12.89 70.80
C GLU A 136 81.09 14.00 70.96
N GLY A 137 81.45 15.13 71.56
CA GLY A 137 80.57 16.29 71.69
C GLY A 137 80.22 16.87 70.32
N MET A 138 81.24 17.09 69.48
CA MET A 138 81.06 17.54 68.10
C MET A 138 80.26 16.54 67.27
N GLN A 139 80.53 15.23 67.42
CA GLN A 139 79.82 14.19 66.69
C GLN A 139 78.36 14.05 67.15
N ARG A 140 78.08 14.18 68.45
CA ARG A 140 76.70 14.26 68.97
C ARG A 140 75.95 15.47 68.42
N THR A 141 76.57 16.64 68.39
CA THR A 141 75.95 17.85 67.79
C THR A 141 75.62 17.62 66.32
N ARG A 142 76.55 17.06 65.52
CA ARG A 142 76.30 16.71 64.11
C ARG A 142 75.13 15.74 63.94
N LEU A 143 75.10 14.66 64.71
CA LEU A 143 74.03 13.65 64.63
C LEU A 143 72.66 14.20 65.09
N GLU A 144 72.61 15.10 66.07
CA GLU A 144 71.36 15.78 66.46
C GLU A 144 70.90 16.77 65.36
N GLU A 145 71.85 17.47 64.72
CA GLU A 145 71.56 18.41 63.64
C GLU A 145 71.12 17.71 62.35
N GLU A 146 71.71 16.56 62.02
CA GLU A 146 71.26 15.67 60.93
C GLU A 146 69.84 15.16 61.21
N LYS A 147 69.55 14.68 62.42
CA LYS A 147 68.18 14.29 62.81
C LYS A 147 67.18 15.43 62.72
N ARG A 148 67.54 16.66 63.11
CA ARG A 148 66.69 17.85 62.89
C ARG A 148 66.43 18.12 61.41
N LYS A 149 67.44 17.96 60.55
CA LYS A 149 67.30 18.14 59.09
C LYS A 149 66.43 17.05 58.47
N GLU A 150 66.62 15.80 58.88
CA GLU A 150 65.82 14.66 58.43
C GLU A 150 64.35 14.79 58.82
N VAL A 151 64.05 15.12 60.09
CA VAL A 151 62.68 15.35 60.57
C VAL A 151 62.02 16.53 59.85
N THR A 152 62.75 17.65 59.70
CA THR A 152 62.24 18.83 58.95
C THR A 152 61.96 18.49 57.49
N SER A 153 62.87 17.76 56.84
CA SER A 153 62.72 17.28 55.46
C SER A 153 61.53 16.36 55.31
N HIS A 154 61.35 15.40 56.21
CA HIS A 154 60.20 14.49 56.22
C HIS A 154 58.88 15.25 56.37
N PHE A 155 58.78 16.20 57.31
CA PHE A 155 57.59 17.03 57.46
C PHE A 155 57.29 17.85 56.20
N GLN A 156 58.32 18.44 55.57
CA GLN A 156 58.14 19.19 54.33
C GLN A 156 57.71 18.29 53.16
N MET A 157 58.26 17.08 53.07
CA MET A 157 57.87 16.08 52.07
C MET A 157 56.40 15.68 52.25
N THR A 158 55.99 15.35 53.48
CA THR A 158 54.59 14.98 53.79
C THR A 158 53.63 16.13 53.51
N LEU A 159 54.00 17.39 53.78
CA LEU A 159 53.19 18.56 53.41
C LEU A 159 53.05 18.70 51.90
N ASN A 160 54.14 18.53 51.14
CA ASN A 160 54.11 18.55 49.68
C ASN A 160 53.25 17.41 49.11
N ASP A 161 53.33 16.20 49.68
CA ASP A 161 52.53 15.04 49.28
C ASP A 161 51.02 15.27 49.54
N ILE A 162 50.67 15.84 50.70
CA ILE A 162 49.28 16.21 51.02
C ILE A 162 48.77 17.29 50.05
N GLN A 163 49.59 18.30 49.74
CA GLN A 163 49.23 19.34 48.79
C GLN A 163 49.03 18.77 47.38
N ALA A 164 49.94 17.91 46.89
CA ALA A 164 49.82 17.24 45.60
C ALA A 164 48.58 16.34 45.52
N GLN A 165 48.22 15.64 46.61
CA GLN A 165 46.97 14.89 46.68
C GLN A 165 45.72 15.79 46.62
N MET A 166 45.75 16.95 47.29
CA MET A 166 44.65 17.93 47.25
C MET A 166 44.49 18.55 45.86
N GLU A 167 45.59 18.90 45.20
CA GLU A 167 45.63 19.39 43.81
C GLU A 167 45.09 18.32 42.85
N GLN A 168 45.60 17.09 42.90
CA GLN A 168 45.12 15.98 42.08
C GLN A 168 43.65 15.62 42.35
N HIS A 169 43.15 15.78 43.58
CA HIS A 169 41.74 15.62 43.89
C HIS A 169 40.89 16.74 43.26
N ASN A 170 41.36 18.00 43.33
CA ASN A 170 40.69 19.14 42.70
C ASN A 170 40.65 19.01 41.17
N GLU A 171 41.73 18.55 40.54
CA GLU A 171 41.79 18.26 39.10
C GLU A 171 40.79 17.17 38.70
N ARG A 172 40.76 16.02 39.40
CA ARG A 172 39.74 14.98 39.16
C ARG A 172 38.33 15.51 39.32
N ASN A 173 38.08 16.32 40.36
CA ASN A 173 36.76 16.89 40.63
C ASN A 173 36.36 17.90 39.54
N ALA A 174 37.32 18.67 38.99
CA ALA A 174 37.10 19.54 37.84
C ALA A 174 36.79 18.74 36.56
N SER A 175 37.53 17.66 36.27
CA SER A 175 37.24 16.75 35.14
C SER A 175 35.83 16.17 35.24
N LEU A 176 35.45 15.64 36.41
CA LEU A 176 34.11 15.10 36.65
C LEU A 176 33.00 16.15 36.47
N ARG A 177 33.23 17.42 36.81
CA ARG A 177 32.28 18.51 36.54
C ARG A 177 32.18 18.84 35.06
N GLN A 178 33.31 18.84 34.34
CA GLN A 178 33.33 19.02 32.89
C GLN A 178 32.58 17.87 32.19
N GLU A 179 32.91 16.62 32.51
CA GLU A 179 32.25 15.42 31.96
C GLU A 179 30.74 15.43 32.20
N ASN A 180 30.28 15.79 33.41
CA ASN A 180 28.85 15.96 33.70
C ASN A 180 28.20 17.06 32.85
N THR A 181 28.92 18.17 32.60
CA THR A 181 28.45 19.26 31.74
C THR A 181 28.32 18.79 30.29
N GLU A 182 29.34 18.10 29.76
CA GLU A 182 29.32 17.53 28.41
C GLU A 182 28.23 16.45 28.24
N LEU A 183 27.99 15.61 29.26
CA LEU A 183 26.90 14.63 29.26
C LEU A 183 25.53 15.32 29.26
N GLY A 184 25.37 16.40 30.05
CA GLY A 184 24.18 17.24 30.03
C GLY A 184 23.93 17.87 28.64
N GLU A 185 24.97 18.37 27.98
CA GLU A 185 24.86 18.86 26.60
C GLU A 185 24.51 17.77 25.59
N LYS A 186 25.13 16.58 25.70
CA LYS A 186 24.83 15.42 24.82
C LYS A 186 23.36 15.02 24.97
N LEU A 187 22.85 14.97 26.21
CA LEU A 187 21.44 14.68 26.50
C LEU A 187 20.50 15.77 25.94
N LYS A 188 20.87 17.05 26.09
CA LYS A 188 20.11 18.18 25.52
C LYS A 188 20.04 18.11 23.98
N LYS A 189 21.17 17.83 23.31
CA LYS A 189 21.25 17.65 21.85
C LYS A 189 20.38 16.48 21.37
N LEU A 190 20.38 15.36 22.11
CA LEU A 190 19.49 14.22 21.85
C LEU A 190 18.01 14.63 21.99
N TYR A 191 17.63 15.31 23.07
CA TYR A 191 16.26 15.78 23.28
C TYR A 191 15.79 16.72 22.17
N GLU A 192 16.62 17.68 21.76
CA GLU A 192 16.33 18.61 20.66
C GLU A 192 16.16 17.87 19.31
N GLN A 193 16.97 16.84 19.04
CA GLN A 193 16.81 15.98 17.86
C GLN A 193 15.51 15.17 17.89
N TYR A 194 15.15 14.59 19.04
CA TYR A 194 13.88 13.86 19.20
C TYR A 194 12.68 14.78 18.98
N LYS A 195 12.69 15.96 19.59
CA LYS A 195 11.63 16.97 19.41
C LYS A 195 11.50 17.39 17.94
N LEU A 196 12.61 17.65 17.24
CA LEU A 196 12.58 18.01 15.82
C LEU A 196 12.05 16.86 14.95
N ARG A 197 12.37 15.61 15.29
CA ARG A 197 11.85 14.42 14.61
C ARG A 197 10.35 14.23 14.83
N GLU A 198 9.87 14.46 16.05
CA GLU A 198 8.45 14.44 16.41
C GLU A 198 7.68 15.53 15.63
N GLU A 199 8.17 16.77 15.64
CA GLU A 199 7.61 17.88 14.84
C GLU A 199 7.60 17.60 13.32
N HIS A 200 8.56 16.80 12.82
CA HIS A 200 8.57 16.37 11.42
C HIS A 200 7.53 15.28 11.14
N ILE A 201 7.41 14.27 12.02
CA ILE A 201 6.40 13.22 11.93
C ILE A 201 4.99 13.84 11.95
N ASP A 202 4.73 14.79 12.85
CA ASP A 202 3.48 15.56 12.93
C ASP A 202 3.10 16.24 11.61
N LYS A 203 4.09 16.84 10.93
CA LYS A 203 3.90 17.49 9.61
C LYS A 203 3.60 16.45 8.52
N VAL A 204 4.26 15.29 8.56
CA VAL A 204 4.01 14.18 7.61
C VAL A 204 2.62 13.58 7.81
N VAL A 205 2.19 13.36 9.06
CA VAL A 205 0.84 12.87 9.39
C VAL A 205 -0.21 13.87 8.86
N LYS A 206 -0.10 15.15 9.21
CA LYS A 206 -1.02 16.20 8.71
C LYS A 206 -1.07 16.28 7.17
N HIS A 207 0.08 16.13 6.49
CA HIS A 207 0.11 16.04 5.03
C HIS A 207 -0.61 14.79 4.51
N LYS A 208 -0.47 13.64 5.19
CA LYS A 208 -1.15 12.39 4.80
C LYS A 208 -2.65 12.45 5.04
N ASP A 209 -3.11 13.04 6.14
CA ASP A 209 -4.53 13.25 6.42
C ASP A 209 -5.18 14.15 5.36
N LEU A 210 -4.53 15.26 5.01
CA LEU A 210 -5.00 16.15 3.93
C LEU A 210 -4.99 15.46 2.56
N GLN A 211 -3.98 14.61 2.28
CA GLN A 211 -3.93 13.81 1.06
C GLN A 211 -5.07 12.78 1.02
N GLN A 212 -5.40 12.15 2.14
CA GLN A 212 -6.51 11.20 2.25
C GLN A 212 -7.86 11.91 2.05
N GLN A 213 -8.11 13.01 2.75
CA GLN A 213 -9.32 13.83 2.58
C GLN A 213 -9.54 14.29 1.13
N LEU A 214 -8.47 14.63 0.40
CA LEU A 214 -8.56 14.98 -1.02
C LEU A 214 -8.99 13.79 -1.90
N VAL A 215 -8.53 12.57 -1.57
CA VAL A 215 -8.92 11.35 -2.30
C VAL A 215 -10.36 10.98 -1.97
N ASP A 216 -10.76 11.03 -0.70
CA ASP A 216 -12.13 10.73 -0.25
C ASP A 216 -13.15 11.72 -0.84
N ALA A 217 -12.82 13.01 -0.89
CA ALA A 217 -13.66 14.03 -1.53
C ALA A 217 -13.81 13.79 -3.04
N LYS A 218 -12.75 13.38 -3.74
CA LYS A 218 -12.82 13.01 -5.17
C LYS A 218 -13.62 11.73 -5.40
N LEU A 219 -13.51 10.74 -4.50
CA LEU A 219 -14.29 9.51 -4.56
C LEU A 219 -15.78 9.81 -4.36
N HIS A 220 -16.14 10.62 -3.36
CA HIS A 220 -17.51 11.06 -3.14
C HIS A 220 -18.06 11.85 -4.35
N GLN A 221 -17.29 12.79 -4.90
CA GLN A 221 -17.70 13.51 -6.11
C GLN A 221 -17.96 12.58 -7.30
N ALA A 222 -17.12 11.57 -7.51
CA ALA A 222 -17.31 10.58 -8.58
C ALA A 222 -18.54 9.68 -8.34
N GLN A 223 -18.80 9.29 -7.09
CA GLN A 223 -19.99 8.53 -6.69
C GLN A 223 -21.27 9.34 -6.88
N GLU A 224 -21.27 10.63 -6.53
CA GLU A 224 -22.42 11.52 -6.74
C GLU A 224 -22.71 11.73 -8.23
N LEU A 225 -21.69 11.94 -9.07
CA LEU A 225 -21.86 12.05 -10.52
C LEU A 225 -22.38 10.76 -11.16
N LEU A 226 -21.89 9.59 -10.71
CA LEU A 226 -22.41 8.30 -11.14
C LEU A 226 -23.89 8.15 -10.78
N LYS A 227 -24.24 8.40 -9.50
CA LYS A 227 -25.62 8.33 -9.01
C LYS A 227 -26.55 9.30 -9.75
N GLU A 228 -26.11 10.54 -10.01
CA GLU A 228 -26.88 11.51 -10.80
C GLU A 228 -27.09 11.03 -12.25
N SER A 229 -26.09 10.34 -12.83
CA SER A 229 -26.21 9.71 -14.15
C SER A 229 -27.18 8.51 -14.15
N GLU A 230 -27.11 7.65 -13.14
CA GLU A 230 -28.03 6.52 -12.94
C GLU A 230 -29.47 7.01 -12.76
N GLU A 231 -29.69 7.99 -11.87
CA GLU A 231 -31.02 8.58 -11.67
C GLU A 231 -31.53 9.32 -12.92
N ARG A 232 -30.66 9.91 -13.75
CA ARG A 232 -31.08 10.48 -15.06
C ARG A 232 -31.50 9.37 -16.02
N HIS A 233 -30.69 8.31 -16.14
CA HIS A 233 -30.99 7.18 -17.00
C HIS A 233 -32.30 6.49 -16.61
N ASP A 234 -32.54 6.25 -15.33
CA ASP A 234 -33.80 5.66 -14.86
C ASP A 234 -35.01 6.57 -15.14
N ARG A 235 -34.89 7.89 -14.99
CA ARG A 235 -35.95 8.85 -15.38
C ARG A 235 -36.25 8.81 -16.88
N GLU A 236 -35.22 8.76 -17.72
CA GLU A 236 -35.36 8.66 -19.19
C GLU A 236 -35.98 7.33 -19.61
N LYS A 237 -35.52 6.22 -19.03
CA LYS A 237 -36.07 4.87 -19.23
C LYS A 237 -37.53 4.77 -18.82
N ASP A 238 -37.90 5.31 -17.65
CA ASP A 238 -39.30 5.37 -17.18
C ASP A 238 -40.18 6.24 -18.08
N PHE A 239 -39.63 7.32 -18.65
CA PHE A 239 -40.34 8.17 -19.60
C PHE A 239 -40.60 7.43 -20.92
N LEU A 240 -39.56 6.85 -21.52
CA LEU A 240 -39.66 6.09 -22.77
C LEU A 240 -40.57 4.86 -22.63
N LEU A 241 -40.55 4.19 -21.47
CA LEU A 241 -41.44 3.06 -21.19
C LEU A 241 -42.92 3.50 -21.13
N LYS A 242 -43.21 4.67 -20.54
CA LYS A 242 -44.57 5.24 -20.53
C LYS A 242 -45.02 5.62 -21.94
N GLU A 243 -44.18 6.31 -22.70
CA GLU A 243 -44.48 6.70 -24.10
C GLU A 243 -44.69 5.48 -25.01
N ALA A 244 -43.91 4.41 -24.84
CA ALA A 244 -44.10 3.14 -25.54
C ALA A 244 -45.46 2.48 -25.19
N VAL A 245 -45.85 2.47 -23.90
CA VAL A 245 -47.14 1.91 -23.46
C VAL A 245 -48.32 2.77 -23.95
N GLU A 246 -48.21 4.10 -23.93
CA GLU A 246 -49.24 5.02 -24.41
C GLU A 246 -49.44 4.92 -25.93
N SER A 247 -48.34 4.87 -26.70
CA SER A 247 -48.40 4.68 -28.15
C SER A 247 -48.92 3.29 -28.53
N GLN A 248 -48.54 2.22 -27.83
CA GLN A 248 -49.14 0.89 -27.99
C GLN A 248 -50.66 0.94 -27.76
N ARG A 249 -51.11 1.55 -26.66
CA ARG A 249 -52.54 1.70 -26.35
C ARG A 249 -53.30 2.47 -27.45
N MET A 250 -52.68 3.49 -28.03
CA MET A 250 -53.27 4.24 -29.15
C MET A 250 -53.39 3.37 -30.41
N CYS A 251 -52.36 2.59 -30.74
CA CYS A 251 -52.38 1.63 -31.85
C CYS A 251 -53.45 0.54 -31.66
N GLU A 252 -53.61 0.02 -30.44
CA GLU A 252 -54.66 -0.95 -30.10
C GLU A 252 -56.07 -0.35 -30.28
N LEU A 253 -56.29 0.90 -29.85
CA LEU A 253 -57.55 1.60 -30.05
C LEU A 253 -57.85 1.84 -31.54
N MET A 254 -56.86 2.27 -32.31
CA MET A 254 -57.01 2.45 -33.76
C MET A 254 -57.31 1.13 -34.48
N LYS A 255 -56.67 0.03 -34.08
CA LYS A 255 -56.96 -1.32 -34.58
C LYS A 255 -58.39 -1.78 -34.25
N GLN A 256 -58.91 -1.45 -33.06
CA GLN A 256 -60.31 -1.72 -32.70
C GLN A 256 -61.28 -0.90 -33.59
N GLN A 257 -60.97 0.37 -33.85
CA GLN A 257 -61.77 1.22 -34.76
C GLN A 257 -61.73 0.69 -36.20
N GLU A 258 -60.56 0.26 -36.70
CA GLU A 258 -60.40 -0.35 -38.02
C GLU A 258 -61.26 -1.62 -38.17
N VAL A 259 -61.25 -2.51 -37.16
CA VAL A 259 -62.09 -3.71 -37.13
C VAL A 259 -63.57 -3.35 -37.14
N HIS A 260 -64.00 -2.37 -36.34
CA HIS A 260 -65.39 -1.90 -36.31
C HIS A 260 -65.84 -1.32 -37.67
N LEU A 261 -65.00 -0.50 -38.32
CA LEU A 261 -65.28 0.03 -39.66
C LEU A 261 -65.33 -1.07 -40.71
N LYS A 262 -64.47 -2.09 -40.65
CA LYS A 262 -64.53 -3.27 -41.52
C LYS A 262 -65.81 -4.08 -41.33
N GLN A 263 -66.27 -4.26 -40.09
CA GLN A 263 -67.56 -4.89 -39.79
C GLN A 263 -68.73 -4.08 -40.36
N GLN A 264 -68.70 -2.75 -40.22
CA GLN A 264 -69.71 -1.86 -40.79
C GLN A 264 -69.73 -1.92 -42.33
N LEU A 265 -68.56 -1.97 -42.98
CA LEU A 265 -68.44 -2.18 -44.42
C LEU A 265 -69.01 -3.54 -44.85
N SER A 266 -68.68 -4.64 -44.13
CA SER A 266 -69.26 -5.97 -44.42
C SER A 266 -70.78 -5.93 -44.39
N LEU A 267 -71.36 -5.37 -43.33
CA LEU A 267 -72.81 -5.25 -43.17
C LEU A 267 -73.48 -4.40 -44.27
N TYR A 268 -72.81 -3.35 -44.76
CA TYR A 268 -73.31 -2.58 -45.91
C TYR A 268 -73.16 -3.33 -47.24
N THR A 269 -72.08 -4.10 -47.43
CA THR A 269 -71.91 -4.98 -48.60
C THR A 269 -72.98 -6.06 -48.63
N GLU A 270 -73.21 -6.77 -47.52
CA GLU A 270 -74.26 -7.79 -47.37
C GLU A 270 -75.64 -7.20 -47.71
N LYS A 271 -75.98 -6.02 -47.15
CA LYS A 271 -77.22 -5.32 -47.51
C LYS A 271 -77.29 -4.92 -48.99
N PHE A 272 -76.18 -4.53 -49.61
CA PHE A 272 -76.15 -4.21 -51.03
C PHE A 272 -76.37 -5.46 -51.89
N GLU A 273 -75.78 -6.60 -51.52
CA GLU A 273 -76.01 -7.91 -52.14
C GLU A 273 -77.47 -8.36 -51.98
N GLU A 274 -78.09 -8.15 -50.81
CA GLU A 274 -79.52 -8.37 -50.59
C GLU A 274 -80.39 -7.49 -51.50
N PHE A 275 -80.07 -6.19 -51.62
CA PHE A 275 -80.76 -5.27 -52.54
C PHE A 275 -80.58 -5.69 -54.00
N GLN A 276 -79.36 -6.04 -54.41
CA GLN A 276 -79.06 -6.47 -55.78
C GLN A 276 -79.76 -7.80 -56.12
N THR A 277 -79.81 -8.74 -55.16
CA THR A 277 -80.55 -10.00 -55.28
C THR A 277 -82.06 -9.74 -55.40
N THR A 278 -82.60 -8.84 -54.59
CA THR A 278 -84.02 -8.45 -54.62
C THR A 278 -84.39 -7.72 -55.91
N LEU A 279 -83.53 -6.82 -56.39
CA LEU A 279 -83.67 -6.13 -57.66
C LEU A 279 -83.62 -7.11 -58.84
N SER A 280 -82.72 -8.09 -58.81
CA SER A 280 -82.59 -9.12 -59.84
C SER A 280 -83.86 -9.99 -59.91
N LYS A 281 -84.37 -10.46 -58.76
CA LYS A 281 -85.66 -11.17 -58.65
C LYS A 281 -86.83 -10.31 -59.15
N SER A 282 -86.86 -9.02 -58.81
CA SER A 282 -87.89 -8.10 -59.30
C SER A 282 -87.82 -7.92 -60.83
N ASN A 283 -86.63 -7.81 -61.39
CA ASN A 283 -86.43 -7.68 -62.84
C ASN A 283 -86.78 -8.96 -63.61
N GLU A 284 -86.55 -10.13 -63.01
CA GLU A 284 -87.05 -11.42 -63.50
C GLU A 284 -88.58 -11.46 -63.50
N VAL A 285 -89.23 -11.02 -62.42
CA VAL A 285 -90.70 -10.89 -62.33
C VAL A 285 -91.26 -9.90 -63.37
N PHE A 286 -90.61 -8.75 -63.60
CA PHE A 286 -91.00 -7.84 -64.69
C PHE A 286 -90.84 -8.49 -66.06
N THR A 287 -89.79 -9.27 -66.27
CA THR A 287 -89.53 -9.98 -67.53
C THR A 287 -90.57 -11.06 -67.79
N THR A 288 -90.95 -11.85 -66.78
CA THR A 288 -92.01 -12.87 -66.91
C THR A 288 -93.38 -12.21 -67.13
N PHE A 289 -93.74 -11.16 -66.39
CA PHE A 289 -94.97 -10.40 -66.64
C PHE A 289 -95.02 -9.82 -68.06
N LYS A 290 -93.91 -9.29 -68.58
CA LYS A 290 -93.84 -8.80 -69.97
C LYS A 290 -94.10 -9.94 -70.96
N GLN A 291 -93.48 -11.11 -70.77
CA GLN A 291 -93.72 -12.28 -71.62
C GLN A 291 -95.18 -12.77 -71.53
N GLU A 292 -95.80 -12.74 -70.35
CA GLU A 292 -97.22 -13.08 -70.18
C GLU A 292 -98.14 -12.06 -70.85
N MET A 293 -97.85 -10.77 -70.72
CA MET A 293 -98.60 -9.71 -71.40
C MET A 293 -98.48 -9.82 -72.92
N GLU A 294 -97.31 -10.19 -73.46
CA GLU A 294 -97.13 -10.49 -74.88
C GLU A 294 -97.91 -11.73 -75.32
N LYS A 295 -97.90 -12.82 -74.53
CA LYS A 295 -98.72 -14.03 -74.77
C LYS A 295 -100.22 -13.69 -74.75
N MET A 296 -100.66 -12.89 -73.79
CA MET A 296 -102.04 -12.43 -73.66
C MET A 296 -102.44 -11.53 -74.84
N THR A 297 -101.58 -10.60 -75.25
CA THR A 297 -101.78 -9.74 -76.44
C THR A 297 -101.88 -10.57 -77.73
N LYS A 298 -101.03 -11.60 -77.88
CA LYS A 298 -101.11 -12.56 -79.00
C LYS A 298 -102.44 -13.35 -78.97
N LYS A 299 -102.92 -13.74 -77.79
CA LYS A 299 -104.22 -14.41 -77.60
C LYS A 299 -105.40 -13.49 -77.91
N ILE A 300 -105.37 -12.23 -77.49
CA ILE A 300 -106.35 -11.19 -77.84
C ILE A 300 -106.41 -11.02 -79.36
N LYS A 301 -105.27 -10.79 -80.03
CA LYS A 301 -105.22 -10.67 -81.51
C LYS A 301 -105.73 -11.92 -82.25
N LYS A 302 -105.59 -13.11 -81.66
CA LYS A 302 -106.17 -14.35 -82.21
C LYS A 302 -107.71 -14.33 -82.09
N LEU A 303 -108.22 -14.01 -80.90
CA LEU A 303 -109.66 -13.89 -80.63
C LEU A 303 -110.31 -12.78 -81.47
N GLU A 304 -109.63 -11.65 -81.70
CA GLU A 304 -110.10 -10.58 -82.59
C GLU A 304 -110.23 -11.05 -84.04
N LYS A 305 -109.26 -11.82 -84.55
CA LYS A 305 -109.33 -12.44 -85.89
C LYS A 305 -110.47 -13.46 -85.98
N GLU A 306 -110.62 -14.31 -84.97
CA GLU A 306 -111.74 -15.27 -84.89
C GLU A 306 -113.09 -14.52 -84.84
N THR A 307 -113.20 -13.45 -84.05
CA THR A 307 -114.41 -12.60 -83.98
C THR A 307 -114.71 -11.90 -85.31
N ALA A 308 -113.69 -11.40 -86.01
CA ALA A 308 -113.86 -10.80 -87.33
C ALA A 308 -114.30 -11.84 -88.39
N MET A 309 -113.75 -13.06 -88.33
CA MET A 309 -114.18 -14.17 -89.18
C MET A 309 -115.65 -14.54 -88.93
N TYR A 310 -116.06 -14.65 -87.65
CA TYR A 310 -117.45 -14.94 -87.30
C TYR A 310 -118.41 -13.82 -87.74
N ARG A 311 -118.02 -12.54 -87.58
CA ARG A 311 -118.79 -11.40 -88.12
C ARG A 311 -118.93 -11.47 -89.64
N SER A 312 -117.84 -11.68 -90.37
CA SER A 312 -117.88 -11.78 -91.84
C SER A 312 -118.73 -12.95 -92.34
N ARG A 313 -118.68 -14.12 -91.66
CA ARG A 313 -119.57 -15.25 -91.94
C ARG A 313 -121.04 -14.91 -91.68
N TRP A 314 -121.33 -14.23 -90.57
CA TRP A 314 -122.69 -13.78 -90.25
C TRP A 314 -123.21 -12.75 -91.26
N GLU A 315 -122.41 -11.74 -91.63
CA GLU A 315 -122.74 -10.74 -92.65
C GLU A 315 -123.03 -11.39 -94.01
N SER A 316 -122.19 -12.35 -94.44
CA SER A 316 -122.38 -13.10 -95.69
C SER A 316 -123.68 -13.92 -95.68
N SER A 317 -123.96 -14.63 -94.59
CA SER A 317 -125.21 -15.38 -94.43
C SER A 317 -126.44 -14.47 -94.41
N ASN A 318 -126.33 -13.31 -93.77
CA ASN A 318 -127.41 -12.33 -93.69
C ASN A 318 -127.65 -11.63 -95.05
N LYS A 319 -126.59 -11.41 -95.84
CA LYS A 319 -126.67 -10.91 -97.22
C LYS A 319 -127.37 -11.91 -98.15
N ALA A 320 -127.01 -13.19 -98.08
CA ALA A 320 -127.70 -14.24 -98.85
C ALA A 320 -129.20 -14.34 -98.47
N LEU A 321 -129.53 -14.13 -97.19
CA LEU A 321 -130.91 -14.13 -96.70
C LEU A 321 -131.71 -12.91 -97.18
N LEU A 322 -131.07 -11.75 -97.35
CA LEU A 322 -131.64 -10.57 -98.00
C LEU A 322 -131.85 -10.78 -99.50
N GLU A 323 -130.87 -11.35 -100.21
CA GLU A 323 -130.99 -11.67 -101.65
C GLU A 323 -132.17 -12.64 -101.91
N MET A 324 -132.34 -13.67 -101.07
CA MET A 324 -133.52 -14.55 -101.13
C MET A 324 -134.85 -13.83 -100.85
N ALA A 325 -134.85 -12.79 -100.00
CA ALA A 325 -136.04 -11.99 -99.72
C ALA A 325 -136.41 -11.08 -100.90
N ASP A 326 -135.42 -10.50 -101.58
CA ASP A 326 -135.62 -9.69 -102.79
C ASP A 326 -136.10 -10.55 -103.98
N GLU A 327 -135.52 -11.75 -104.18
CA GLU A 327 -136.00 -12.71 -105.19
C GLU A 327 -137.47 -13.09 -104.96
N LYS A 328 -137.86 -13.32 -103.71
CA LYS A 328 -139.27 -13.55 -103.34
C LYS A 328 -140.15 -12.33 -103.68
N ALA A 329 -139.72 -11.12 -103.33
CA ALA A 329 -140.48 -9.90 -103.59
C ALA A 329 -140.65 -9.59 -105.09
N VAL A 330 -139.68 -10.00 -105.93
CA VAL A 330 -139.83 -9.95 -107.40
C VAL A 330 -140.88 -10.97 -107.87
N ARG A 331 -140.80 -12.22 -107.40
CA ARG A 331 -141.78 -13.28 -107.75
C ARG A 331 -143.21 -12.93 -107.35
N ASP A 332 -143.41 -12.29 -106.20
CA ASP A 332 -144.72 -11.83 -105.75
C ASP A 332 -145.27 -10.71 -106.68
N ARG A 333 -144.43 -9.76 -107.10
CA ARG A 333 -144.82 -8.70 -108.07
C ARG A 333 -145.19 -9.26 -109.45
N ASP A 334 -144.44 -10.24 -109.96
CA ASP A 334 -144.76 -10.89 -111.24
C ASP A 334 -146.08 -11.67 -111.17
N PHE A 335 -146.37 -12.29 -110.02
CA PHE A 335 -147.63 -12.97 -109.76
C PHE A 335 -148.83 -11.99 -109.75
N GLU A 336 -148.71 -10.85 -109.06
CA GLU A 336 -149.73 -9.78 -109.11
C GLU A 336 -149.94 -9.24 -110.53
N ALA A 337 -148.86 -9.04 -111.30
CA ALA A 337 -148.94 -8.57 -112.68
C ALA A 337 -149.65 -9.57 -113.62
N LEU A 338 -149.44 -10.88 -113.42
CA LEU A 338 -150.18 -11.94 -114.10
C LEU A 338 -151.64 -11.99 -113.67
N GLN A 339 -151.93 -11.91 -112.37
CA GLN A 339 -153.29 -11.88 -111.82
C GLN A 339 -154.09 -10.67 -112.38
N GLY A 340 -153.45 -9.50 -112.48
CA GLY A 340 -154.02 -8.29 -113.11
C GLY A 340 -154.21 -8.38 -114.63
N LYS A 341 -153.52 -9.29 -115.33
CA LYS A 341 -153.82 -9.64 -116.74
C LYS A 341 -155.04 -10.57 -116.83
N VAL A 342 -155.14 -11.58 -115.94
CA VAL A 342 -156.28 -12.50 -115.86
C VAL A 342 -157.59 -11.74 -115.59
N GLN A 343 -157.62 -10.83 -114.60
CA GLN A 343 -158.82 -10.04 -114.30
C GLN A 343 -159.30 -9.17 -115.48
N ARG A 344 -158.37 -8.64 -116.29
CA ARG A 344 -158.70 -7.87 -117.51
C ARG A 344 -159.31 -8.76 -118.59
N LEU A 345 -158.75 -9.94 -118.81
CA LEU A 345 -159.30 -10.94 -119.74
C LEU A 345 -160.67 -11.46 -119.28
N GLU A 346 -160.90 -11.62 -117.98
CA GLU A 346 -162.23 -11.94 -117.45
C GLU A 346 -163.27 -10.85 -117.68
N LYS A 347 -162.92 -9.57 -117.43
CA LYS A 347 -163.82 -8.43 -117.71
C LYS A 347 -164.17 -8.37 -119.20
N LEU A 348 -163.19 -8.56 -120.08
CA LEU A 348 -163.39 -8.60 -121.53
C LEU A 348 -164.28 -9.78 -121.95
N ARG A 349 -164.06 -10.98 -121.38
CA ARG A 349 -164.89 -12.18 -121.62
C ARG A 349 -166.33 -12.01 -121.16
N ARG A 350 -166.59 -11.26 -120.08
CA ARG A 350 -167.96 -10.93 -119.64
C ARG A 350 -168.62 -9.91 -120.57
N ALA A 351 -167.92 -8.83 -120.95
CA ALA A 351 -168.44 -7.82 -121.87
C ALA A 351 -168.85 -8.42 -123.23
N LEU A 352 -167.96 -9.16 -123.88
CA LEU A 352 -168.22 -9.82 -125.17
C LEU A 352 -169.35 -10.87 -125.09
N LYS A 353 -169.59 -11.46 -123.91
CA LYS A 353 -170.69 -12.41 -123.71
C LYS A 353 -172.04 -11.73 -123.47
N VAL A 354 -172.06 -10.46 -123.04
CA VAL A 354 -173.27 -9.63 -122.96
C VAL A 354 -173.69 -9.20 -124.37
N GLU A 355 -172.79 -8.62 -125.18
CA GLU A 355 -173.09 -8.25 -126.58
C GLU A 355 -173.57 -9.44 -127.40
N ARG A 356 -172.90 -10.60 -127.27
CA ARG A 356 -173.33 -11.84 -127.95
C ARG A 356 -174.74 -12.27 -127.55
N ASN A 357 -175.19 -12.00 -126.31
CA ASN A 357 -176.53 -12.36 -125.85
C ASN A 357 -177.60 -11.36 -126.32
N GLU A 358 -177.28 -10.08 -126.49
CA GLU A 358 -178.20 -9.10 -127.07
C GLU A 358 -178.41 -9.32 -128.58
N LEU A 359 -177.33 -9.62 -129.32
CA LEU A 359 -177.41 -9.98 -130.75
C LEU A 359 -178.23 -11.26 -130.97
N ASN A 360 -178.06 -12.30 -130.14
CA ASN A 360 -178.84 -13.54 -130.28
C ASN A 360 -180.35 -13.32 -130.07
N LYS A 361 -180.75 -12.28 -129.33
CA LYS A 361 -182.16 -11.97 -129.06
C LYS A 361 -182.88 -11.28 -130.25
N LYS A 362 -182.14 -10.86 -131.28
CA LYS A 362 -182.68 -10.23 -132.51
C LYS A 362 -182.67 -11.12 -133.75
N VAL A 363 -182.06 -12.31 -133.69
CA VAL A 363 -181.87 -13.19 -134.87
C VAL A 363 -182.69 -14.50 -134.76
N GLN A 364 -183.28 -14.82 -133.61
CA GLN A 364 -184.12 -16.02 -133.42
C GLN A 364 -185.65 -15.75 -133.55
N THR A 365 -186.04 -15.12 -134.66
CA THR A 365 -187.40 -15.20 -135.23
C THR A 365 -187.46 -16.05 -136.51
N LEU A 366 -186.37 -16.73 -136.87
CA LEU A 366 -186.34 -17.79 -137.89
C LEU A 366 -185.56 -19.02 -137.38
N SER A 367 -186.20 -20.17 -137.51
CA SER A 367 -185.62 -21.52 -137.62
C SER A 367 -184.77 -22.12 -136.46
N GLY A 368 -185.30 -23.22 -135.91
CA GLY A 368 -184.59 -24.51 -135.93
C GLY A 368 -183.79 -24.92 -134.68
N PRO A 369 -183.54 -26.24 -134.47
CA PRO A 369 -183.54 -26.80 -133.11
C PRO A 369 -182.35 -27.71 -132.72
N GLN A 370 -182.37 -28.19 -131.46
CA GLN A 370 -181.70 -29.40 -130.92
C GLN A 370 -180.15 -29.45 -130.76
N GLY A 371 -179.70 -30.40 -129.90
CA GLY A 371 -178.32 -30.90 -129.81
C GLY A 371 -177.57 -30.49 -128.52
N VAL A 372 -177.36 -31.25 -127.42
CA VAL A 372 -177.11 -32.69 -127.09
C VAL A 372 -175.63 -33.02 -126.82
N SER A 373 -175.37 -33.46 -125.56
CA SER A 373 -174.39 -34.49 -125.12
C SER A 373 -172.87 -34.22 -124.94
N THR A 374 -172.32 -34.91 -123.91
CA THR A 374 -170.95 -35.48 -123.72
C THR A 374 -169.72 -34.54 -123.79
N GLY A 375 -168.67 -34.67 -122.97
CA GLY A 375 -168.13 -35.80 -122.21
C GLY A 375 -166.62 -35.55 -121.91
N PRO A 376 -165.91 -36.46 -121.21
CA PRO A 376 -164.50 -36.34 -120.75
C PRO A 376 -163.50 -36.98 -121.77
N PRO A 377 -162.22 -37.36 -121.47
CA PRO A 377 -161.36 -37.33 -120.26
C PRO A 377 -159.99 -36.59 -120.51
N GLY A 378 -158.80 -36.86 -119.94
CA GLY A 378 -158.28 -37.86 -118.98
C GLY A 378 -156.74 -37.77 -118.76
N SER A 379 -156.17 -38.70 -117.94
CA SER A 379 -154.88 -39.45 -118.07
C SER A 379 -153.62 -38.80 -118.72
N ASP A 380 -152.36 -38.98 -118.30
CA ASP A 380 -151.61 -39.68 -117.20
C ASP A 380 -150.08 -39.34 -117.41
N PRO A 381 -149.03 -40.12 -117.03
CA PRO A 381 -148.58 -40.70 -115.74
C PRO A 381 -147.11 -40.33 -115.33
N GLY A 382 -146.66 -40.82 -114.16
CA GLY A 382 -145.25 -41.22 -113.89
C GLY A 382 -144.24 -40.13 -113.46
N THR A 383 -143.14 -40.41 -112.72
CA THR A 383 -142.57 -41.68 -112.18
C THR A 383 -141.67 -41.40 -110.95
N ASP A 384 -141.67 -42.35 -109.99
CA ASP A 384 -140.59 -42.82 -109.09
C ASP A 384 -139.45 -41.91 -108.53
N SER A 385 -139.32 -41.92 -107.18
CA SER A 385 -138.25 -42.58 -106.36
C SER A 385 -136.77 -42.66 -106.84
N PRO A 386 -135.78 -42.94 -105.95
CA PRO A 386 -135.57 -42.48 -104.56
C PRO A 386 -134.06 -42.30 -104.15
N SER A 387 -133.79 -41.69 -102.98
CA SER A 387 -132.62 -41.98 -102.10
C SER A 387 -131.18 -41.73 -102.69
N PRO A 388 -130.04 -42.30 -102.18
CA PRO A 388 -128.99 -41.47 -101.53
C PRO A 388 -127.53 -41.60 -102.15
N PRO A 389 -126.42 -41.98 -101.44
CA PRO A 389 -125.54 -41.10 -100.64
C PRO A 389 -124.07 -40.82 -101.14
N PRO A 390 -122.95 -41.44 -100.66
CA PRO A 390 -121.92 -40.74 -99.86
C PRO A 390 -120.43 -40.88 -100.31
N THR A 391 -119.52 -40.55 -99.37
CA THR A 391 -118.23 -41.20 -99.00
C THR A 391 -116.88 -40.64 -99.48
N ASP A 392 -115.97 -40.57 -98.51
CA ASP A 392 -114.50 -40.78 -98.50
C ASP A 392 -113.61 -40.33 -99.67
N SER A 393 -112.47 -39.67 -99.34
CA SER A 393 -111.15 -40.35 -99.38
C SER A 393 -109.88 -39.46 -99.21
N LEU A 394 -108.94 -39.97 -98.40
CA LEU A 394 -107.48 -40.15 -98.67
C LEU A 394 -106.39 -39.04 -98.51
N LEU A 395 -105.38 -39.42 -97.68
CA LEU A 395 -103.89 -39.23 -97.74
C LEU A 395 -103.24 -37.91 -97.21
N GLU A 396 -102.40 -37.90 -96.14
CA GLU A 396 -101.01 -38.45 -95.92
C GLU A 396 -99.89 -37.73 -96.72
N PRO A 397 -98.58 -37.71 -96.30
CA PRO A 397 -97.94 -37.96 -94.97
C PRO A 397 -96.69 -37.07 -94.61
N GLY A 398 -96.03 -37.35 -93.45
CA GLY A 398 -94.55 -37.19 -93.24
C GLY A 398 -94.09 -36.34 -92.01
N SER A 399 -93.66 -36.90 -90.87
CA SER A 399 -92.27 -37.31 -90.45
C SER A 399 -91.22 -36.16 -90.42
N GLY A 400 -90.50 -35.76 -89.35
CA GLY A 400 -89.85 -36.40 -88.16
C GLY A 400 -88.31 -36.15 -88.21
N PRO A 401 -87.42 -36.34 -87.19
CA PRO A 401 -87.52 -36.56 -85.72
C PRO A 401 -86.53 -35.68 -84.85
N ALA A 402 -86.16 -36.10 -83.62
CA ALA A 402 -85.21 -35.47 -82.64
C ALA A 402 -83.91 -36.33 -82.46
N PRO A 403 -83.11 -36.39 -81.34
CA PRO A 403 -82.80 -35.51 -80.16
C PRO A 403 -81.26 -35.44 -79.78
N THR A 404 -80.93 -35.15 -78.49
CA THR A 404 -79.68 -35.40 -77.66
C THR A 404 -78.64 -34.26 -77.50
N ALA A 405 -77.79 -34.12 -76.47
CA ALA A 405 -77.62 -34.53 -75.05
C ALA A 405 -76.32 -33.83 -74.49
N ALA A 406 -76.06 -33.84 -73.17
CA ALA A 406 -74.85 -33.28 -72.49
C ALA A 406 -73.74 -34.37 -72.29
N PRO A 407 -72.65 -34.28 -71.46
CA PRO A 407 -72.20 -33.25 -70.48
C PRO A 407 -70.64 -33.00 -70.36
N ASP A 408 -70.21 -32.48 -69.19
CA ASP A 408 -68.87 -32.19 -68.57
C ASP A 408 -67.81 -33.34 -68.61
N PRO A 409 -66.50 -33.22 -68.19
CA PRO A 409 -65.93 -32.71 -66.90
C PRO A 409 -64.64 -31.82 -67.07
N ASP A 410 -63.82 -31.41 -66.07
CA ASP A 410 -63.32 -32.09 -64.86
C ASP A 410 -62.67 -31.18 -63.76
N SER A 411 -62.44 -31.82 -62.61
CA SER A 411 -61.81 -31.48 -61.32
C SER A 411 -60.40 -30.82 -61.36
N SER A 412 -59.87 -30.19 -60.28
CA SER A 412 -59.42 -30.85 -59.03
C SER A 412 -58.81 -29.87 -57.98
N SER A 413 -58.53 -30.37 -56.77
CA SER A 413 -58.17 -29.61 -55.54
C SER A 413 -56.82 -30.08 -54.89
N PRO A 414 -56.46 -29.85 -53.59
CA PRO A 414 -55.42 -28.87 -53.22
C PRO A 414 -54.26 -29.35 -52.28
N SER A 415 -53.34 -28.42 -51.95
CA SER A 415 -52.37 -28.45 -50.80
C SER A 415 -51.20 -29.46 -50.92
N PRO A 416 -50.13 -29.48 -50.06
CA PRO A 416 -49.95 -28.81 -48.74
C PRO A 416 -48.52 -28.25 -48.40
N CYS A 417 -48.34 -27.92 -47.10
CA CYS A 417 -47.11 -28.00 -46.26
C CYS A 417 -46.35 -26.73 -45.80
N THR A 418 -46.17 -26.71 -44.47
CA THR A 418 -45.23 -25.96 -43.62
C THR A 418 -43.81 -26.53 -43.64
N GLU A 419 -42.79 -25.71 -43.37
CA GLU A 419 -41.89 -25.92 -42.21
C GLU A 419 -40.98 -24.72 -41.93
N LEU A 420 -40.45 -24.65 -40.70
CA LEU A 420 -39.75 -23.49 -40.14
C LEU A 420 -38.69 -23.97 -39.11
N ASN A 421 -37.40 -23.98 -39.47
CA ASN A 421 -36.25 -23.76 -38.57
C ASN A 421 -34.91 -24.18 -39.20
N THR A 422 -33.95 -23.24 -39.26
CA THR A 422 -32.54 -23.55 -38.96
C THR A 422 -31.86 -22.31 -38.38
N GLY A 423 -31.33 -22.41 -37.17
CA GLY A 423 -30.50 -21.37 -36.55
C GLY A 423 -29.01 -21.70 -36.67
N GLY A 424 -28.20 -20.66 -36.87
CA GLY A 424 -26.77 -20.61 -36.53
C GLY A 424 -26.48 -19.21 -35.96
N SER A 425 -25.30 -18.88 -35.43
CA SER A 425 -24.10 -19.67 -35.12
C SER A 425 -23.14 -18.77 -34.29
N LEU A 426 -22.05 -19.33 -33.74
CA LEU A 426 -20.82 -18.63 -33.28
C LEU A 426 -20.95 -17.76 -31.99
N GLN A 427 -20.20 -18.06 -30.91
CA GLN A 427 -18.85 -17.57 -30.51
C GLN A 427 -18.96 -16.52 -29.37
N GLU A 428 -18.03 -16.32 -28.41
CA GLU A 428 -16.69 -16.89 -28.17
C GLU A 428 -16.25 -16.75 -26.68
N ALA A 429 -15.13 -17.40 -26.33
CA ALA A 429 -14.07 -16.93 -25.40
C ALA A 429 -14.34 -16.61 -23.90
N SER A 430 -13.76 -17.47 -23.05
CA SER A 430 -12.73 -17.13 -22.04
C SER A 430 -13.02 -16.30 -20.79
N GLY A 431 -12.68 -16.87 -19.62
CA GLY A 431 -12.43 -16.12 -18.38
C GLY A 431 -12.36 -16.99 -17.11
N GLN A 432 -11.14 -17.34 -16.65
CA GLN A 432 -10.93 -17.80 -15.27
C GLN A 432 -11.04 -16.62 -14.28
N PRO A 433 -11.24 -16.91 -12.99
CA PRO A 433 -10.22 -16.45 -12.03
C PRO A 433 -9.79 -17.52 -11.02
N VAL A 434 -8.68 -17.22 -10.33
CA VAL A 434 -8.01 -18.09 -9.34
C VAL A 434 -7.83 -17.30 -8.03
N THR A 435 -7.83 -18.03 -6.90
CA THR A 435 -7.40 -17.66 -5.53
C THR A 435 -8.10 -16.54 -4.76
N ALA A 436 -8.48 -16.87 -3.52
CA ALA A 436 -8.15 -16.09 -2.33
C ALA A 436 -8.08 -17.03 -1.10
N GLN A 437 -6.89 -17.20 -0.51
CA GLN A 437 -6.69 -17.77 0.82
C GLN A 437 -5.36 -17.24 1.39
N GLU A 438 -5.40 -16.88 2.69
CA GLU A 438 -4.42 -16.08 3.46
C GLU A 438 -4.32 -14.58 3.09
#